data_AF-A0A1Z8YKB7-F1
#
_entry.id   AF-A0A1Z8YKB7-F1
#
_cell.length_a   1.000
_cell.length_b   1.000
_cell.length_c   1.000
_cell.angle_alpha   90.00
_cell.angle_beta   90.00
_cell.angle_gamma   90.00
#
_symmetry.space_group_name_H-M   'P 1'
#
loop_
_entity.id
_entity.type
_entity.pdbx_description
1 polymer ?
#
loop_
_entity_poly.entity_id
_entity_poly.type
_entity_poly.pdbx_seq_one_letter_code
_entity_poly.pdbx_strand_id
1 'polypeptide(L)'
;MTTQTEETTTAYSKLIELSRERSLLSSTAEIMGWDNETMMPKGGLDYRSKQMAQLARLTHQMATDERLGGLIDEAEAECQPESEDAANVRELRRDYEISTKLPAALVEEFALASSIGQHEWAVARERDDFEHFRPHLEQLINLSRRKADCLGIPEGGEHWDALADTYEPGMNAADVEAVFTPLRKRLSSLILDLANSSNSPSNAFNEAECPISNQETFVRRVAETLGFDFSRGRLDRSVHPFCGGSHCNDVRMTTRFHDNEVNDALGSTMHETGHGLYEQGLPYDWVGTPLGEAVSLGIHESQSRMWENQVGRSREFWQWCAPIARETLGGQIAKLSDDELYQGANIVRPGFIRVEADEATYNLHIMIRFELERAMISGDLEAADIPSEWNRLYKDYLDLEVPDNRRGCLQDVHWSMGAIGYFPTYTLGNLYCAQFFQSACAELPGMTEAFADGQFKQLLDWLRTNIHAHGRRFQAGELCERVTGRTLTAQPLMEYLEGKLRPLYGA
;
A
#
# COMPACT_ATOMS: atom_id res chain seq x y z
N MET A 1 -50.66 -3.95 28.78
CA MET A 1 -50.28 -2.97 27.77
C MET A 1 -48.81 -2.70 27.96
N THR A 2 -47.98 -3.47 27.26
CA THR A 2 -46.53 -3.24 27.16
C THR A 2 -46.36 -2.08 26.19
N THR A 3 -45.98 -0.92 26.70
CA THR A 3 -45.52 0.21 25.89
C THR A 3 -44.26 -0.22 25.16
N GLN A 4 -44.40 -0.59 23.88
CA GLN A 4 -43.31 -0.51 22.91
C GLN A 4 -42.94 0.97 22.84
N THR A 5 -41.82 1.34 23.46
CA THR A 5 -41.09 2.55 23.09
C THR A 5 -40.68 2.36 21.63
N GLU A 6 -41.35 3.06 20.72
CA GLU A 6 -40.81 3.32 19.39
C GLU A 6 -39.48 4.05 19.60
N GLU A 7 -38.36 3.32 19.48
CA GLU A 7 -37.04 3.94 19.36
C GLU A 7 -37.11 4.86 18.15
N THR A 8 -37.07 6.16 18.40
CA THR A 8 -37.08 7.16 17.35
C THR A 8 -35.75 7.01 16.59
N THR A 9 -35.79 6.46 15.38
CA THR A 9 -34.59 6.27 14.56
C THR A 9 -33.94 7.63 14.28
N THR A 10 -32.75 7.85 14.87
CA THR A 10 -31.99 9.10 14.75
C THR A 10 -31.47 9.30 13.32
N ALA A 11 -31.03 10.51 12.98
CA ALA A 11 -30.41 10.76 11.68
C ALA A 11 -29.12 9.94 11.53
N TYR A 12 -28.32 9.85 12.60
CA TYR A 12 -27.12 9.02 12.63
C TYR A 12 -27.42 7.53 12.32
N SER A 13 -28.44 6.93 12.96
CA SER A 13 -28.76 5.52 12.71
C SER A 13 -29.15 5.25 11.25
N LYS A 14 -29.90 6.16 10.62
CA LYS A 14 -30.26 6.05 9.19
C LYS A 14 -29.05 6.22 8.27
N LEU A 15 -28.16 7.16 8.61
CA LEU A 15 -26.92 7.38 7.88
C LEU A 15 -26.04 6.12 7.87
N ILE A 16 -25.88 5.48 9.02
CA ILE A 16 -25.11 4.23 9.15
C ILE A 16 -25.78 3.06 8.40
N GLU A 17 -27.10 2.96 8.41
CA GLU A 17 -27.84 1.97 7.62
C GLU A 17 -27.53 2.12 6.12
N LEU A 18 -27.62 3.34 5.57
CA LEU A 18 -27.30 3.61 4.16
C LEU A 18 -25.83 3.35 3.83
N SER A 19 -24.91 3.68 4.73
CA SER A 19 -23.48 3.38 4.57
C SER A 19 -23.25 1.86 4.44
N ARG A 20 -23.88 1.07 5.31
CA ARG A 20 -23.77 -0.39 5.30
C ARG A 20 -24.42 -1.00 4.06
N GLU A 21 -25.57 -0.50 3.62
CA GLU A 21 -26.19 -0.95 2.36
C GLU A 21 -25.28 -0.71 1.15
N ARG A 22 -24.65 0.47 1.06
CA ARG A 22 -23.68 0.79 0.01
C ARG A 22 -22.46 -0.14 0.08
N SER A 23 -21.96 -0.40 1.30
CA SER A 23 -20.81 -1.26 1.52
C SER A 23 -21.08 -2.70 1.07
N LEU A 24 -22.27 -3.26 1.26
CA LEU A 24 -22.63 -4.60 0.77
C LEU A 24 -22.47 -4.73 -0.76
N LEU A 25 -22.87 -3.70 -1.52
CA LEU A 25 -22.69 -3.69 -2.97
C LEU A 25 -21.21 -3.53 -3.35
N SER A 26 -20.49 -2.68 -2.63
CA SER A 26 -19.07 -2.40 -2.88
C SER A 26 -18.20 -3.63 -2.60
N SER A 27 -18.40 -4.28 -1.45
CA SER A 27 -17.67 -5.50 -1.08
C SER A 27 -18.03 -6.70 -1.96
N THR A 28 -19.26 -6.74 -2.50
CA THR A 28 -19.61 -7.71 -3.55
C THR A 28 -18.78 -7.49 -4.82
N ALA A 29 -18.57 -6.23 -5.21
CA ALA A 29 -17.72 -5.89 -6.35
C ALA A 29 -16.25 -6.25 -6.09
N GLU A 30 -15.76 -6.07 -4.86
CA GLU A 30 -14.40 -6.46 -4.46
C GLU A 30 -14.16 -7.97 -4.60
N ILE A 31 -15.12 -8.81 -4.19
CA ILE A 31 -15.02 -10.27 -4.41
C ILE A 31 -15.05 -10.63 -5.90
N MET A 32 -15.83 -9.91 -6.71
CA MET A 32 -15.81 -10.10 -8.17
C MET A 32 -14.47 -9.66 -8.79
N GLY A 33 -13.85 -8.62 -8.25
CA GLY A 33 -12.50 -8.18 -8.62
C GLY A 33 -11.46 -9.23 -8.25
N TRP A 34 -11.51 -9.76 -7.03
CA TRP A 34 -10.64 -10.85 -6.59
C TRP A 34 -10.77 -12.09 -7.51
N ASP A 35 -12.00 -12.48 -7.87
CA ASP A 35 -12.23 -13.64 -8.75
C ASP A 35 -11.67 -13.38 -10.16
N ASN A 36 -11.76 -12.14 -10.65
CA ASN A 36 -11.20 -11.73 -11.95
C ASN A 36 -9.70 -12.00 -12.04
N GLU A 37 -8.97 -11.75 -10.96
CA GLU A 37 -7.51 -11.88 -10.90
C GLU A 37 -7.01 -13.29 -10.55
N THR A 38 -7.90 -14.21 -10.18
CA THR A 38 -7.50 -15.52 -9.62
C THR A 38 -8.14 -16.72 -10.33
N MET A 39 -9.47 -16.81 -10.30
CA MET A 39 -10.20 -18.03 -10.67
C MET A 39 -11.03 -17.89 -11.95
N MET A 40 -11.32 -16.67 -12.39
CA MET A 40 -12.23 -16.42 -13.50
C MET A 40 -11.70 -17.01 -14.82
N PRO A 41 -12.51 -17.80 -15.55
CA PRO A 41 -12.15 -18.24 -16.90
C PRO A 41 -12.01 -17.05 -17.86
N LYS A 42 -11.05 -17.13 -18.80
CA LYS A 42 -10.80 -16.07 -19.80
C LYS A 42 -12.04 -15.63 -20.59
N GLY A 43 -12.97 -16.55 -20.85
CA GLY A 43 -14.23 -16.26 -21.56
C GLY A 43 -15.28 -15.49 -20.73
N GLY A 44 -15.06 -15.27 -19.43
CA GLY A 44 -15.98 -14.58 -18.54
C GLY A 44 -15.88 -13.05 -18.58
N LEU A 45 -14.82 -12.50 -19.19
CA LEU A 45 -14.45 -11.09 -19.12
C LEU A 45 -15.60 -10.14 -19.50
N ASP A 46 -16.25 -10.33 -20.66
CA ASP A 46 -17.31 -9.43 -21.14
C ASP A 46 -18.48 -9.29 -20.15
N TYR A 47 -18.93 -10.40 -19.55
CA TYR A 47 -20.03 -10.34 -18.60
C TYR A 47 -19.58 -9.86 -17.22
N ARG A 48 -18.37 -10.23 -16.77
CA ARG A 48 -17.77 -9.71 -15.52
C ARG A 48 -17.65 -8.19 -15.56
N SER A 49 -17.16 -7.62 -16.65
CA SER A 49 -17.06 -6.16 -16.82
C SER A 49 -18.44 -5.48 -16.72
N LYS A 50 -19.50 -6.10 -17.26
CA LYS A 50 -20.89 -5.59 -17.13
C LYS A 50 -21.41 -5.66 -15.70
N GLN A 51 -21.12 -6.73 -14.97
CA GLN A 51 -21.47 -6.86 -13.54
C GLN A 51 -20.80 -5.77 -12.71
N MET A 52 -19.48 -5.60 -12.87
CA MET A 52 -18.71 -4.56 -12.16
C MET A 52 -19.20 -3.15 -12.50
N ALA A 53 -19.47 -2.86 -13.78
CA ALA A 53 -20.00 -1.57 -14.21
C ALA A 53 -21.40 -1.27 -13.64
N GLN A 54 -22.26 -2.29 -13.49
CA GLN A 54 -23.57 -2.11 -12.85
C GLN A 54 -23.44 -1.83 -11.35
N LEU A 55 -22.57 -2.56 -10.65
CA LEU A 55 -22.32 -2.33 -9.22
C LEU A 55 -21.73 -0.94 -8.99
N ALA A 56 -20.72 -0.54 -9.76
CA ALA A 56 -20.11 0.78 -9.69
C ALA A 56 -21.13 1.92 -9.91
N ARG A 57 -22.06 1.75 -10.86
CA ARG A 57 -23.14 2.72 -11.07
C ARG A 57 -24.06 2.84 -9.86
N LEU A 58 -24.48 1.70 -9.28
CA LEU A 58 -25.38 1.71 -8.12
C LEU A 58 -24.70 2.32 -6.90
N THR A 59 -23.45 1.94 -6.62
CA THR A 59 -22.71 2.47 -5.47
C THR A 59 -22.44 3.97 -5.63
N HIS A 60 -22.12 4.44 -6.85
CA HIS A 60 -21.97 5.87 -7.11
C HIS A 60 -23.29 6.64 -6.91
N GLN A 61 -24.41 6.12 -7.42
CA GLN A 61 -25.74 6.72 -7.19
C GLN A 61 -26.06 6.87 -5.70
N MET A 62 -25.74 5.86 -4.89
CA MET A 62 -25.92 5.90 -3.44
C MET A 62 -24.97 6.90 -2.77
N ALA A 63 -23.72 6.99 -3.24
CA ALA A 63 -22.72 7.90 -2.68
C ALA A 63 -23.01 9.39 -2.96
N THR A 64 -23.81 9.70 -3.98
CA THR A 64 -24.16 11.08 -4.36
C THR A 64 -25.63 11.43 -4.12
N ASP A 65 -26.42 10.60 -3.46
CA ASP A 65 -27.84 10.88 -3.19
C ASP A 65 -27.97 12.11 -2.28
N GLU A 66 -28.76 13.11 -2.67
CA GLU A 66 -28.97 14.34 -1.89
C GLU A 66 -29.52 14.05 -0.48
N ARG A 67 -30.27 12.95 -0.31
CA ARG A 67 -30.75 12.50 1.02
C ARG A 67 -29.60 12.15 1.96
N LEU A 68 -28.50 11.62 1.44
CA LEU A 68 -27.30 11.33 2.22
C LEU A 68 -26.69 12.62 2.77
N GLY A 69 -26.65 13.68 1.96
CA GLY A 69 -26.19 15.01 2.38
C GLY A 69 -26.98 15.55 3.57
N GLY A 70 -28.32 15.58 3.45
CA GLY A 70 -29.18 16.06 4.54
C GLY A 70 -29.09 15.23 5.82
N LEU A 71 -28.95 13.90 5.71
CA LEU A 71 -28.74 13.03 6.87
C LEU A 71 -27.39 13.28 7.56
N ILE A 72 -26.34 13.61 6.79
CA ILE A 72 -25.04 13.97 7.36
C ILE A 72 -25.17 15.27 8.17
N ASP A 73 -25.79 16.31 7.61
CA ASP A 73 -25.99 17.59 8.31
C ASP A 73 -26.77 17.42 9.63
N GLU A 74 -27.82 16.59 9.63
CA GLU A 74 -28.59 16.28 10.83
C GLU A 74 -27.77 15.46 11.84
N ALA A 75 -27.04 14.43 11.39
CA ALA A 75 -26.22 13.58 12.24
C ALA A 75 -25.05 14.34 12.88
N GLU A 76 -24.45 15.32 12.18
CA GLU A 76 -23.42 16.20 12.73
C GLU A 76 -23.92 16.97 13.96
N ALA A 77 -25.18 17.39 13.97
CA ALA A 77 -25.79 18.10 15.09
C ALA A 77 -26.18 17.16 16.26
N GLU A 78 -26.40 15.87 15.99
CA GLU A 78 -26.74 14.85 17.00
C GLU A 78 -25.50 14.30 17.74
N CYS A 79 -24.37 14.19 17.05
CA CYS A 79 -23.19 13.50 17.57
C CYS A 79 -22.43 14.31 18.63
N GLN A 80 -21.93 13.62 19.66
CA GLN A 80 -21.00 14.24 20.61
C GLN A 80 -19.64 14.48 19.94
N PRO A 81 -19.02 15.66 20.08
CA PRO A 81 -17.68 15.91 19.57
C PRO A 81 -16.68 14.85 20.04
N GLU A 82 -15.74 14.48 19.17
CA GLU A 82 -14.67 13.49 19.44
C GLU A 82 -15.13 12.03 19.70
N SER A 83 -16.44 11.76 19.61
CA SER A 83 -16.97 10.40 19.66
C SER A 83 -16.65 9.60 18.39
N GLU A 84 -16.78 8.27 18.46
CA GLU A 84 -16.66 7.38 17.30
C GLU A 84 -17.75 7.68 16.25
N ASP A 85 -18.95 8.03 16.70
CA ASP A 85 -20.05 8.44 15.83
C ASP A 85 -19.70 9.73 15.07
N ALA A 86 -19.14 10.73 15.76
CA ALA A 86 -18.67 11.96 15.12
C ALA A 86 -17.55 11.70 14.09
N ALA A 87 -16.66 10.74 14.36
CA ALA A 87 -15.62 10.34 13.40
C ALA A 87 -16.22 9.66 12.15
N ASN A 88 -17.20 8.76 12.31
CA ASN A 88 -17.93 8.18 11.17
C ASN A 88 -18.60 9.27 10.33
N VAL A 89 -19.29 10.22 10.97
CA VAL A 89 -19.98 11.31 10.26
C VAL A 89 -18.99 12.20 9.52
N ARG A 90 -17.86 12.56 10.13
CA ARG A 90 -16.78 13.33 9.49
C ARG A 90 -16.27 12.65 8.22
N GLU A 91 -16.00 11.36 8.28
CA GLU A 91 -15.50 10.60 7.13
C GLU A 91 -16.58 10.42 6.05
N LEU A 92 -17.85 10.17 6.43
CA LEU A 92 -18.96 10.11 5.48
C LEU A 92 -19.23 11.45 4.79
N ARG A 93 -19.09 12.57 5.52
CA ARG A 93 -19.11 13.93 4.94
C ARG A 93 -18.04 14.05 3.87
N ARG A 94 -16.80 13.74 4.21
CA ARG A 94 -15.65 13.81 3.31
C ARG A 94 -15.87 12.96 2.05
N ASP A 95 -16.28 11.70 2.21
CA ASP A 95 -16.52 10.79 1.09
C ASP A 95 -17.66 11.30 0.17
N TYR A 96 -18.71 11.86 0.77
CA TYR A 96 -19.82 12.47 0.03
C TYR A 96 -19.38 13.71 -0.75
N GLU A 97 -18.60 14.60 -0.14
CA GLU A 97 -18.09 15.82 -0.79
C GLU A 97 -17.19 15.48 -1.97
N ILE A 98 -16.25 14.56 -1.79
CA ILE A 98 -15.38 14.10 -2.88
C ILE A 98 -16.24 13.52 -4.02
N SER A 99 -17.24 12.71 -3.69
CA SER A 99 -18.11 12.07 -4.68
C SER A 99 -19.00 13.05 -5.44
N THR A 100 -19.41 14.16 -4.80
CA THR A 100 -20.34 15.15 -5.37
C THR A 100 -19.66 16.32 -6.07
N LYS A 101 -18.40 16.60 -5.74
CA LYS A 101 -17.59 17.65 -6.39
C LYS A 101 -17.24 17.35 -7.84
N LEU A 102 -17.18 16.08 -8.22
CA LEU A 102 -16.80 15.66 -9.57
C LEU A 102 -18.02 15.61 -10.50
N PRO A 103 -18.05 16.37 -11.61
CA PRO A 103 -19.11 16.24 -12.60
C PRO A 103 -19.15 14.83 -13.20
N ALA A 104 -20.34 14.26 -13.37
CA ALA A 104 -20.51 12.92 -13.95
C ALA A 104 -19.80 12.73 -15.31
N ALA A 105 -19.81 13.77 -16.16
CA ALA A 105 -19.11 13.76 -17.45
C ALA A 105 -17.58 13.65 -17.30
N LEU A 106 -16.99 14.30 -16.28
CA LEU A 106 -15.56 14.19 -16.00
C LEU A 106 -15.20 12.80 -15.48
N VAL A 107 -16.05 12.22 -14.62
CA VAL A 107 -15.86 10.86 -14.11
C VAL A 107 -15.89 9.84 -15.26
N GLU A 108 -16.84 9.96 -16.18
CA GLU A 108 -16.95 9.10 -17.37
C GLU A 108 -15.74 9.27 -18.31
N GLU A 109 -15.36 10.51 -18.60
CA GLU A 109 -14.21 10.84 -19.45
C GLU A 109 -12.89 10.29 -18.87
N PHE A 110 -12.69 10.46 -17.55
CA PHE A 110 -11.51 9.94 -16.84
C PHE A 110 -11.49 8.41 -16.87
N ALA A 111 -12.60 7.75 -16.55
CA ALA A 111 -12.67 6.29 -16.55
C ALA A 111 -12.36 5.68 -17.93
N LEU A 112 -12.87 6.29 -19.00
CA LEU A 112 -12.57 5.87 -20.37
C LEU A 112 -11.08 6.09 -20.70
N ALA A 113 -10.53 7.26 -20.37
CA ALA A 113 -9.14 7.59 -20.62
C ALA A 113 -8.18 6.66 -19.87
N SER A 114 -8.48 6.31 -18.60
CA SER A 114 -7.68 5.37 -17.81
C SER A 114 -7.72 3.96 -18.40
N SER A 115 -8.89 3.48 -18.83
CA SER A 115 -9.01 2.14 -19.43
C SER A 115 -8.24 2.02 -20.74
N ILE A 116 -8.35 3.02 -21.62
CA ILE A 116 -7.57 3.09 -22.87
C ILE A 116 -6.08 3.24 -22.54
N GLY A 117 -5.74 4.14 -21.63
CA GLY A 117 -4.36 4.42 -21.21
C GLY A 117 -3.63 3.17 -20.74
N GLN A 118 -4.25 2.35 -19.89
CA GLN A 118 -3.68 1.07 -19.44
C GLN A 118 -3.42 0.10 -20.59
N HIS A 119 -4.35 -0.02 -21.54
CA HIS A 119 -4.18 -0.90 -22.69
C HIS A 119 -3.01 -0.44 -23.57
N GLU A 120 -2.99 0.85 -23.92
CA GLU A 120 -1.98 1.42 -24.79
C GLU A 120 -0.61 1.49 -24.11
N TRP A 121 -0.56 1.69 -22.79
CA TRP A 121 0.65 1.56 -21.98
C TRP A 121 1.24 0.15 -22.04
N ALA A 122 0.40 -0.89 -21.93
CA ALA A 122 0.89 -2.27 -22.00
C ALA A 122 1.56 -2.55 -23.35
N VAL A 123 0.95 -2.07 -24.45
CA VAL A 123 1.51 -2.15 -25.80
C VAL A 123 2.80 -1.34 -25.92
N ALA A 124 2.82 -0.10 -25.42
CA ALA A 124 4.00 0.77 -25.45
C ALA A 124 5.18 0.17 -24.66
N ARG A 125 4.93 -0.34 -23.45
CA ARG A 125 5.95 -0.99 -22.61
C ARG A 125 6.53 -2.24 -23.27
N GLU A 126 5.68 -3.06 -23.90
CA GLU A 126 6.14 -4.22 -24.67
C GLU A 126 7.03 -3.80 -25.85
N ARG A 127 6.74 -2.66 -26.48
CA ARG A 127 7.47 -2.18 -27.68
C ARG A 127 8.60 -1.18 -27.40
N ASP A 128 8.79 -0.78 -26.14
CA ASP A 128 9.69 0.31 -25.76
C ASP A 128 9.34 1.66 -26.43
N ASP A 129 8.05 1.89 -26.67
CA ASP A 129 7.55 2.99 -27.50
C ASP A 129 6.80 4.03 -26.67
N PHE A 130 7.55 4.94 -26.01
CA PHE A 130 6.94 6.01 -25.22
C PHE A 130 6.12 6.98 -26.09
N GLU A 131 6.53 7.24 -27.33
CA GLU A 131 5.81 8.15 -28.23
C GLU A 131 4.40 7.65 -28.56
N HIS A 132 4.20 6.34 -28.63
CA HIS A 132 2.88 5.73 -28.72
C HIS A 132 2.00 6.03 -27.49
N PHE A 133 2.58 5.96 -26.28
CA PHE A 133 1.84 6.21 -25.04
C PHE A 133 1.64 7.70 -24.72
N ARG A 134 2.56 8.58 -25.15
CA ARG A 134 2.55 10.02 -24.85
C ARG A 134 1.17 10.69 -24.98
N PRO A 135 0.43 10.59 -26.11
CA PRO A 135 -0.85 11.29 -26.25
C PRO A 135 -1.90 10.84 -25.21
N HIS A 136 -1.84 9.58 -24.76
CA HIS A 136 -2.73 9.07 -23.72
C HIS A 136 -2.35 9.61 -22.34
N LEU A 137 -1.05 9.70 -22.06
CA LEU A 137 -0.54 10.30 -20.83
C LEU A 137 -0.86 11.81 -20.75
N GLU A 138 -0.71 12.56 -21.84
CA GLU A 138 -1.07 13.97 -21.92
C GLU A 138 -2.56 14.19 -21.60
N GLN A 139 -3.43 13.35 -22.16
CA GLN A 139 -4.87 13.38 -21.87
C GLN A 139 -5.12 13.12 -20.37
N LEU A 140 -4.48 12.10 -19.79
CA LEU A 140 -4.65 11.77 -18.37
C LEU A 140 -4.13 12.87 -17.45
N ILE A 141 -3.00 13.51 -17.75
CA ILE A 141 -2.48 14.66 -16.99
C ILE A 141 -3.48 15.82 -17.04
N ASN A 142 -4.04 16.13 -18.21
CA ASN A 142 -5.04 17.20 -18.35
C ASN A 142 -6.30 16.90 -17.53
N LEU A 143 -6.78 15.66 -17.58
CA LEU A 143 -7.95 15.21 -16.81
C LEU A 143 -7.68 15.23 -15.30
N SER A 144 -6.47 14.87 -14.87
CA SER A 144 -6.06 14.95 -13.47
C SER A 144 -6.04 16.39 -12.96
N ARG A 145 -5.57 17.36 -13.76
CA ARG A 145 -5.65 18.80 -13.39
C ARG A 145 -7.10 19.26 -13.24
N ARG A 146 -7.97 18.92 -14.20
CA ARG A 146 -9.42 19.22 -14.12
C ARG A 146 -10.07 18.57 -12.90
N LYS A 147 -9.66 17.33 -12.55
CA LYS A 147 -10.12 16.63 -11.35
C LYS A 147 -9.68 17.39 -10.09
N ALA A 148 -8.43 17.84 -10.02
CA ALA A 148 -7.93 18.65 -8.92
C ALA A 148 -8.72 19.96 -8.76
N ASP A 149 -9.02 20.67 -9.87
CA ASP A 149 -9.85 21.88 -9.86
C ASP A 149 -11.24 21.62 -9.24
N CYS A 150 -11.87 20.49 -9.60
CA CYS A 150 -13.18 20.11 -9.06
C CYS A 150 -13.12 19.74 -7.58
N LEU A 151 -12.10 18.98 -7.15
CA LEU A 151 -11.91 18.60 -5.75
C LEU A 151 -11.64 19.81 -4.85
N GLY A 152 -11.02 20.84 -5.43
CA GLY A 152 -10.65 22.08 -4.76
C GLY A 152 -9.24 21.98 -4.19
N ILE A 153 -8.44 23.00 -4.46
CA ILE A 153 -7.06 23.09 -3.98
C ILE A 153 -7.11 23.65 -2.55
N PRO A 154 -6.48 22.98 -1.56
CA PRO A 154 -6.37 23.49 -0.21
C PRO A 154 -5.73 24.89 -0.17
N GLU A 155 -6.09 25.71 0.82
CA GLU A 155 -5.50 27.03 0.98
C GLU A 155 -3.98 26.93 1.16
N GLY A 156 -3.22 27.60 0.27
CA GLY A 156 -1.75 27.53 0.26
C GLY A 156 -1.16 26.24 -0.32
N GLY A 157 -2.00 25.32 -0.82
CA GLY A 157 -1.58 24.09 -1.47
C GLY A 157 -1.43 24.20 -2.99
N GLU A 158 -1.15 23.07 -3.62
CA GLU A 158 -1.01 22.89 -5.07
C GLU A 158 -1.99 21.84 -5.63
N HIS A 159 -2.17 21.80 -6.95
CA HIS A 159 -3.10 20.85 -7.60
C HIS A 159 -2.78 19.38 -7.27
N TRP A 160 -1.51 19.06 -7.03
CA TRP A 160 -1.08 17.72 -6.63
C TRP A 160 -1.70 17.30 -5.29
N ASP A 161 -1.83 18.24 -4.34
CA ASP A 161 -2.39 17.98 -3.01
C ASP A 161 -3.83 17.48 -3.09
N ALA A 162 -4.66 18.10 -3.94
CA ALA A 162 -6.06 17.70 -4.12
C ALA A 162 -6.20 16.26 -4.66
N LEU A 163 -5.20 15.77 -5.41
CA LEU A 163 -5.19 14.40 -5.93
C LEU A 163 -4.67 13.42 -4.88
N ALA A 164 -3.56 13.76 -4.22
CA ALA A 164 -2.92 12.94 -3.19
C ALA A 164 -3.81 12.73 -1.96
N ASP A 165 -4.62 13.72 -1.59
CA ASP A 165 -5.55 13.67 -0.45
C ASP A 165 -6.57 12.51 -0.57
N THR A 166 -6.84 12.01 -1.79
CA THR A 166 -7.70 10.84 -2.01
C THR A 166 -7.05 9.50 -1.65
N TYR A 167 -5.73 9.47 -1.50
CA TYR A 167 -4.93 8.28 -1.15
C TYR A 167 -4.36 8.35 0.28
N GLU A 168 -3.94 9.55 0.69
CA GLU A 168 -3.39 9.84 2.01
C GLU A 168 -4.09 11.08 2.60
N PRO A 169 -5.27 10.92 3.23
CA PRO A 169 -6.05 12.05 3.72
C PRO A 169 -5.28 12.98 4.66
N GLY A 170 -5.26 14.27 4.32
CA GLY A 170 -4.58 15.32 5.08
C GLY A 170 -3.10 15.52 4.75
N MET A 171 -2.50 14.70 3.88
CA MET A 171 -1.12 14.87 3.42
C MET A 171 -1.05 15.87 2.25
N ASN A 172 0.01 16.68 2.20
CA ASN A 172 0.31 17.58 1.08
C ASN A 172 1.78 17.45 0.63
N ALA A 173 2.10 18.06 -0.51
CA ALA A 173 3.42 18.02 -1.12
C ALA A 173 4.52 18.61 -0.22
N ALA A 174 4.21 19.65 0.55
CA ALA A 174 5.18 20.28 1.46
C ALA A 174 5.55 19.34 2.62
N ASP A 175 4.57 18.62 3.18
CA ASP A 175 4.79 17.62 4.22
C ASP A 175 5.62 16.44 3.70
N VAL A 176 5.30 15.95 2.49
CA VAL A 176 6.08 14.89 1.83
C VAL A 176 7.53 15.35 1.58
N GLU A 177 7.73 16.55 1.04
CA GLU A 177 9.05 17.11 0.74
C GLU A 177 9.90 17.30 2.01
N ALA A 178 9.28 17.73 3.11
CA ALA A 178 9.93 17.91 4.41
C ALA A 178 10.53 16.62 4.96
N VAL A 179 9.91 15.46 4.68
CA VAL A 179 10.44 14.15 5.11
C VAL A 179 11.34 13.53 4.05
N PHE A 180 11.03 13.68 2.76
CA PHE A 180 11.77 13.07 1.65
C PHE A 180 13.16 13.67 1.48
N THR A 181 13.30 15.00 1.59
CA THR A 181 14.58 15.68 1.38
C THR A 181 15.70 15.20 2.31
N PRO A 182 15.53 15.18 3.65
CA PRO A 182 16.57 14.65 4.54
C PRO A 182 16.76 13.13 4.37
N LEU A 183 15.69 12.38 4.06
CA LEU A 183 15.76 10.94 3.82
C LEU A 183 16.64 10.62 2.60
N ARG A 184 16.41 11.30 1.48
CA ARG A 184 17.17 11.13 0.22
C ARG A 184 18.67 11.21 0.46
N LYS A 185 19.11 12.29 1.12
CA LYS A 185 20.54 12.53 1.39
C LYS A 185 21.17 11.41 2.20
N ARG A 186 20.48 10.89 3.21
CA ARG A 186 20.99 9.81 4.07
C ARG A 186 20.97 8.46 3.36
N LEU A 187 19.92 8.15 2.59
CA LEU A 187 19.86 6.93 1.77
C LEU A 187 20.97 6.88 0.73
N SER A 188 21.19 7.97 -0.03
CA SER A 188 22.28 8.03 -1.01
C SER A 188 23.65 7.80 -0.36
N SER A 189 23.87 8.35 0.84
CA SER A 189 25.10 8.11 1.60
C SER A 189 25.23 6.65 2.03
N LEU A 190 24.15 6.05 2.55
CA LEU A 190 24.15 4.64 2.96
C LEU A 190 24.42 3.73 1.76
N ILE A 191 23.73 3.90 0.64
CA ILE A 191 23.90 3.10 -0.58
C ILE A 191 25.36 3.20 -1.08
N LEU A 192 25.94 4.40 -1.07
CA LEU A 192 27.34 4.59 -1.46
C LEU A 192 28.31 3.85 -0.53
N ASP A 193 28.08 3.89 0.79
CA ASP A 193 28.90 3.17 1.77
C ASP A 193 28.81 1.65 1.56
N LEU A 194 27.60 1.12 1.33
CA LEU A 194 27.39 -0.31 1.08
C LEU A 194 28.02 -0.76 -0.25
N ALA A 195 27.91 0.05 -1.31
CA ALA A 195 28.50 -0.24 -2.61
C ALA A 195 30.05 -0.23 -2.60
N ASN A 196 30.65 0.60 -1.74
CA ASN A 196 32.10 0.68 -1.58
C ASN A 196 32.68 -0.36 -0.60
N SER A 197 31.83 -1.16 0.06
CA SER A 197 32.31 -2.19 0.98
C SER A 197 33.01 -3.33 0.24
N SER A 198 34.05 -3.89 0.88
CA SER A 198 34.72 -5.12 0.42
C SER A 198 33.95 -6.40 0.77
N ASN A 199 32.88 -6.31 1.56
CA ASN A 199 32.03 -7.42 1.94
C ASN A 199 30.67 -7.31 1.25
N SER A 200 30.06 -8.44 0.90
CA SER A 200 28.75 -8.50 0.26
C SER A 200 27.96 -9.70 0.78
N PRO A 201 26.65 -9.57 1.01
CA PRO A 201 25.82 -10.69 1.45
C PRO A 201 25.81 -11.81 0.41
N SER A 202 25.74 -13.07 0.87
CA SER A 202 25.51 -14.23 0.01
C SER A 202 24.14 -14.15 -0.67
N ASN A 203 24.10 -14.45 -1.97
CA ASN A 203 22.87 -14.57 -2.76
C ASN A 203 22.41 -16.04 -2.93
N ALA A 204 23.05 -16.99 -2.24
CA ALA A 204 22.81 -18.42 -2.43
C ALA A 204 21.35 -18.84 -2.20
N PHE A 205 20.62 -18.13 -1.33
CA PHE A 205 19.20 -18.41 -1.09
C PHE A 205 18.32 -18.10 -2.31
N ASN A 206 18.59 -16.99 -3.01
CA ASN A 206 17.81 -16.58 -4.18
C ASN A 206 18.19 -17.36 -5.44
N GLU A 207 19.42 -17.90 -5.50
CA GLU A 207 19.90 -18.74 -6.60
C GLU A 207 19.47 -20.20 -6.48
N ALA A 208 19.00 -20.62 -5.30
CA ALA A 208 18.58 -21.99 -5.05
C ALA A 208 17.22 -22.30 -5.70
N GLU A 209 17.19 -23.37 -6.48
CA GLU A 209 15.95 -23.89 -7.05
C GLU A 209 15.11 -24.64 -6.00
N CYS A 210 13.80 -24.44 -6.02
CA CYS A 210 12.86 -25.11 -5.12
C CYS A 210 11.51 -25.36 -5.80
N PRO A 211 10.94 -26.58 -5.73
CA PRO A 211 9.61 -26.86 -6.25
C PRO A 211 8.55 -25.92 -5.66
N ILE A 212 7.71 -25.33 -6.51
CA ILE A 212 6.66 -24.39 -6.09
C ILE A 212 5.74 -24.96 -4.99
N SER A 213 5.44 -26.27 -5.01
CA SER A 213 4.63 -26.91 -3.95
C SER A 213 5.25 -26.83 -2.55
N ASN A 214 6.58 -26.85 -2.48
CA ASN A 214 7.30 -26.71 -1.22
C ASN A 214 7.26 -25.25 -0.75
N GLN A 215 7.43 -24.31 -1.68
CA GLN A 215 7.29 -22.88 -1.41
C GLN A 215 5.89 -22.55 -0.88
N GLU A 216 4.82 -23.06 -1.49
CA GLU A 216 3.44 -22.87 -1.02
C GLU A 216 3.23 -23.36 0.40
N THR A 217 3.76 -24.55 0.73
CA THR A 217 3.69 -25.10 2.09
C THR A 217 4.44 -24.21 3.08
N PHE A 218 5.63 -23.74 2.69
CA PHE A 218 6.48 -22.89 3.50
C PHE A 218 5.84 -21.52 3.79
N VAL A 219 5.41 -20.79 2.75
CA VAL A 219 4.87 -19.43 2.92
C VAL A 219 3.53 -19.43 3.68
N ARG A 220 2.69 -20.47 3.52
CA ARG A 220 1.47 -20.64 4.32
C ARG A 220 1.78 -20.83 5.80
N ARG A 221 2.77 -21.67 6.13
CA ARG A 221 3.21 -21.90 7.51
C ARG A 221 3.75 -20.61 8.14
N VAL A 222 4.50 -19.82 7.37
CA VAL A 222 4.98 -18.50 7.83
C VAL A 222 3.79 -17.58 8.11
N ALA A 223 2.89 -17.36 7.15
CA ALA A 223 1.73 -16.48 7.32
C ALA A 223 0.85 -16.86 8.53
N GLU A 224 0.58 -18.16 8.70
CA GLU A 224 -0.18 -18.67 9.86
C GLU A 224 0.55 -18.37 11.18
N THR A 225 1.87 -18.55 11.23
CA THR A 225 2.65 -18.30 12.45
C THR A 225 2.72 -16.82 12.81
N LEU A 226 2.75 -15.92 11.81
CA LEU A 226 2.65 -14.47 12.04
C LEU A 226 1.28 -14.06 12.62
N GLY A 227 0.27 -14.93 12.50
CA GLY A 227 -1.06 -14.75 13.07
C GLY A 227 -2.17 -14.53 12.06
N PHE A 228 -1.93 -14.78 10.77
CA PHE A 228 -2.99 -14.70 9.77
C PHE A 228 -4.00 -15.83 9.98
N ASP A 229 -5.27 -15.47 10.15
CA ASP A 229 -6.33 -16.44 10.41
C ASP A 229 -6.93 -16.98 9.10
N PHE A 230 -6.50 -18.19 8.70
CA PHE A 230 -7.02 -18.87 7.52
C PHE A 230 -8.48 -19.35 7.64
N SER A 231 -9.11 -19.26 8.82
CA SER A 231 -10.57 -19.45 8.92
C SER A 231 -11.36 -18.21 8.44
N ARG A 232 -10.68 -17.06 8.39
CA ARG A 232 -11.19 -15.74 7.98
C ARG A 232 -10.50 -15.22 6.72
N GLY A 233 -9.85 -16.11 5.97
CA GLY A 233 -9.07 -15.72 4.81
C GLY A 233 -8.42 -16.83 4.02
N ARG A 234 -7.74 -16.48 2.94
CA ARG A 234 -7.05 -17.43 2.06
C ARG A 234 -5.87 -16.80 1.32
N LEU A 235 -4.95 -17.65 0.88
CA LEU A 235 -3.82 -17.32 0.02
C LEU A 235 -3.99 -18.02 -1.34
N ASP A 236 -3.83 -17.28 -2.43
CA ASP A 236 -3.93 -17.77 -3.81
C ASP A 236 -2.77 -17.29 -4.68
N ARG A 237 -2.79 -17.66 -5.96
CA ARG A 237 -1.79 -17.23 -6.94
C ARG A 237 -2.34 -16.12 -7.82
N SER A 238 -1.52 -15.12 -8.11
CA SER A 238 -1.79 -14.07 -9.10
C SER A 238 -0.49 -13.67 -9.81
N VAL A 239 -0.58 -12.86 -10.86
CA VAL A 239 0.59 -12.29 -11.54
C VAL A 239 1.22 -11.18 -10.68
N HIS A 240 0.37 -10.35 -10.08
CA HIS A 240 0.76 -9.27 -9.17
C HIS A 240 0.14 -9.56 -7.80
N PRO A 241 0.95 -9.87 -6.77
CA PRO A 241 0.47 -10.01 -5.40
C PRO A 241 -0.36 -8.80 -4.96
N PHE A 242 -1.44 -9.09 -4.24
CA PHE A 242 -2.33 -8.11 -3.64
C PHE A 242 -3.12 -8.73 -2.49
N CYS A 243 -3.59 -7.87 -1.59
CA CYS A 243 -4.52 -8.16 -0.52
C CYS A 243 -5.87 -7.50 -0.81
N GLY A 244 -6.95 -8.19 -0.49
CA GLY A 244 -8.32 -7.71 -0.65
C GLY A 244 -9.27 -8.60 0.14
N GLY A 245 -10.52 -8.67 -0.28
CA GLY A 245 -11.54 -9.41 0.46
C GLY A 245 -12.87 -8.72 0.36
N SER A 246 -13.74 -8.97 1.34
CA SER A 246 -15.00 -8.22 1.48
C SER A 246 -15.12 -7.45 2.79
N HIS A 247 -14.47 -7.93 3.85
CA HIS A 247 -14.46 -7.34 5.19
C HIS A 247 -13.48 -8.11 6.08
N CYS A 248 -13.31 -7.69 7.33
CA CYS A 248 -12.34 -8.25 8.28
C CYS A 248 -12.47 -9.78 8.56
N ASN A 249 -13.55 -10.45 8.16
CA ASN A 249 -13.72 -11.91 8.30
C ASN A 249 -13.63 -12.70 6.97
N ASP A 250 -13.38 -12.03 5.85
CA ASP A 250 -13.05 -12.65 4.56
C ASP A 250 -11.97 -11.79 3.90
N VAL A 251 -10.73 -11.99 4.34
CA VAL A 251 -9.53 -11.30 3.88
C VAL A 251 -8.69 -12.26 3.03
N ARG A 252 -8.37 -11.86 1.81
CA ARG A 252 -7.71 -12.71 0.82
C ARG A 252 -6.42 -12.07 0.38
N MET A 253 -5.39 -12.88 0.23
CA MET A 253 -4.10 -12.47 -0.28
C MET A 253 -3.72 -13.33 -1.49
N THR A 254 -2.89 -12.78 -2.35
CA THR A 254 -2.28 -13.52 -3.46
C THR A 254 -0.78 -13.40 -3.40
N THR A 255 -0.08 -14.38 -3.95
CA THR A 255 1.37 -14.33 -4.12
C THR A 255 1.75 -14.89 -5.48
N ARG A 256 3.03 -14.77 -5.83
CA ARG A 256 3.61 -15.38 -7.03
C ARG A 256 4.77 -16.29 -6.62
N PHE A 257 5.12 -17.20 -7.52
CA PHE A 257 6.18 -18.17 -7.30
C PHE A 257 7.06 -18.25 -8.54
N HIS A 258 8.36 -18.42 -8.29
CA HIS A 258 9.39 -18.66 -9.28
C HIS A 258 10.12 -19.97 -8.92
N ASP A 259 10.67 -20.69 -9.89
CA ASP A 259 11.41 -21.95 -9.59
C ASP A 259 12.71 -21.66 -8.82
N ASN A 260 13.29 -20.48 -9.03
CA ASN A 260 14.35 -19.83 -8.26
C ASN A 260 13.78 -18.61 -7.49
N GLU A 261 14.59 -17.83 -6.79
CA GLU A 261 14.15 -16.61 -6.07
C GLU A 261 13.05 -16.85 -5.03
N VAL A 262 13.19 -17.91 -4.22
CA VAL A 262 12.20 -18.27 -3.18
C VAL A 262 11.90 -17.12 -2.21
N ASN A 263 12.86 -16.22 -2.00
CA ASN A 263 12.67 -15.03 -1.18
C ASN A 263 11.60 -14.08 -1.75
N ASP A 264 11.36 -14.06 -3.06
CA ASP A 264 10.28 -13.26 -3.66
C ASP A 264 8.90 -13.75 -3.22
N ALA A 265 8.68 -15.07 -3.24
CA ALA A 265 7.43 -15.68 -2.78
C ALA A 265 7.24 -15.48 -1.26
N LEU A 266 8.31 -15.63 -0.47
CA LEU A 266 8.29 -15.37 0.96
C LEU A 266 7.96 -13.89 1.25
N GLY A 267 8.76 -12.97 0.71
CA GLY A 267 8.60 -11.53 0.90
C GLY A 267 7.23 -11.04 0.45
N SER A 268 6.78 -11.42 -0.74
CA SER A 268 5.43 -11.09 -1.24
C SER A 268 4.34 -11.64 -0.32
N THR A 269 4.45 -12.88 0.16
CA THR A 269 3.45 -13.43 1.07
C THR A 269 3.45 -12.71 2.43
N MET A 270 4.62 -12.36 2.97
CA MET A 270 4.71 -11.62 4.24
C MET A 270 4.18 -10.19 4.09
N HIS A 271 4.44 -9.54 2.95
CA HIS A 271 3.91 -8.23 2.61
C HIS A 271 2.37 -8.25 2.60
N GLU A 272 1.77 -9.15 1.83
CA GLU A 272 0.31 -9.29 1.80
C GLU A 272 -0.26 -9.80 3.12
N THR A 273 0.51 -10.57 3.89
CA THR A 273 0.14 -10.94 5.26
C THR A 273 0.05 -9.71 6.15
N GLY A 274 0.95 -8.75 6.04
CA GLY A 274 0.85 -7.52 6.85
C GLY A 274 -0.38 -6.68 6.51
N HIS A 275 -0.70 -6.54 5.22
CA HIS A 275 -1.97 -5.95 4.79
C HIS A 275 -3.17 -6.73 5.35
N GLY A 276 -3.16 -8.06 5.18
CA GLY A 276 -4.25 -8.92 5.63
C GLY A 276 -4.40 -8.94 7.15
N LEU A 277 -3.30 -8.82 7.88
CA LEU A 277 -3.31 -8.66 9.32
C LEU A 277 -3.98 -7.35 9.68
N TYR A 278 -3.67 -6.19 9.07
CA TYR A 278 -4.41 -4.96 9.36
C TYR A 278 -5.92 -5.18 9.20
N GLU A 279 -6.36 -5.64 8.03
CA GLU A 279 -7.75 -5.90 7.70
C GLU A 279 -8.44 -6.83 8.71
N GLN A 280 -7.80 -7.94 9.10
CA GLN A 280 -8.39 -8.94 10.01
C GLN A 280 -8.65 -8.46 11.44
N GLY A 281 -8.29 -7.23 11.79
CA GLY A 281 -8.66 -6.68 13.09
C GLY A 281 -8.95 -5.20 13.05
N LEU A 282 -9.42 -4.75 11.88
CA LEU A 282 -10.48 -3.77 11.87
C LEU A 282 -11.69 -4.33 12.67
N PRO A 283 -12.41 -3.46 13.40
CA PRO A 283 -13.50 -3.87 14.28
C PRO A 283 -14.75 -4.31 13.49
N TYR A 284 -15.19 -5.56 13.70
CA TYR A 284 -16.33 -6.12 12.98
C TYR A 284 -17.64 -5.32 13.16
N ASP A 285 -17.86 -4.76 14.34
CA ASP A 285 -19.07 -3.97 14.64
C ASP A 285 -19.17 -2.71 13.76
N TRP A 286 -18.05 -2.24 13.21
CA TRP A 286 -17.98 -1.09 12.30
C TRP A 286 -17.95 -1.48 10.82
N VAL A 287 -18.10 -2.76 10.47
CA VAL A 287 -18.16 -3.17 9.05
C VAL A 287 -19.25 -2.39 8.32
N GLY A 288 -18.86 -1.83 7.18
CA GLY A 288 -19.69 -0.99 6.33
C GLY A 288 -19.81 0.48 6.77
N THR A 289 -18.98 0.92 7.72
CA THR A 289 -18.78 2.32 8.09
C THR A 289 -17.30 2.69 7.99
N PRO A 290 -16.93 3.98 7.93
CA PRO A 290 -15.53 4.38 7.84
C PRO A 290 -14.63 3.84 8.97
N LEU A 291 -15.15 3.69 10.19
CA LEU A 291 -14.39 3.10 11.30
C LEU A 291 -14.08 1.60 11.14
N GLY A 292 -14.75 0.92 10.19
CA GLY A 292 -14.44 -0.45 9.79
C GLY A 292 -13.50 -0.56 8.59
N GLU A 293 -12.93 0.55 8.13
CA GLU A 293 -12.04 0.64 6.97
C GLU A 293 -10.63 1.09 7.39
N ALA A 294 -9.61 0.71 6.60
CA ALA A 294 -8.26 1.20 6.78
C ALA A 294 -8.16 2.72 6.55
N VAL A 295 -7.29 3.40 7.30
CA VAL A 295 -7.23 4.88 7.33
C VAL A 295 -6.67 5.52 6.06
N SER A 296 -5.59 4.95 5.51
CA SER A 296 -4.88 5.48 4.35
C SER A 296 -3.99 4.41 3.73
N LEU A 297 -3.54 4.64 2.49
CA LEU A 297 -2.60 3.73 1.84
C LEU A 297 -1.25 3.68 2.58
N GLY A 298 -0.75 4.80 3.09
CA GLY A 298 0.49 4.87 3.85
C GLY A 298 0.44 4.08 5.15
N ILE A 299 -0.65 4.17 5.92
CA ILE A 299 -0.79 3.33 7.13
C ILE A 299 -0.97 1.87 6.75
N HIS A 300 -1.68 1.56 5.66
CA HIS A 300 -1.84 0.18 5.19
C HIS A 300 -0.50 -0.46 4.77
N GLU A 301 0.28 0.27 3.97
CA GLU A 301 1.64 -0.12 3.57
C GLU A 301 2.59 -0.21 4.78
N SER A 302 2.37 0.60 5.82
CA SER A 302 3.19 0.49 7.03
C SER A 302 3.07 -0.88 7.71
N GLN A 303 1.89 -1.51 7.60
CA GLN A 303 1.65 -2.84 8.14
C GLN A 303 2.28 -3.91 7.25
N SER A 304 2.12 -3.83 5.92
CA SER A 304 2.79 -4.76 5.00
C SER A 304 4.31 -4.75 5.17
N ARG A 305 4.91 -3.56 5.19
CA ARG A 305 6.36 -3.38 5.40
C ARG A 305 6.82 -3.82 6.77
N MET A 306 5.99 -3.75 7.80
CA MET A 306 6.37 -4.19 9.14
C MET A 306 6.62 -5.69 9.16
N TRP A 307 5.67 -6.46 8.62
CA TRP A 307 5.74 -7.91 8.60
C TRP A 307 6.75 -8.41 7.55
N GLU A 308 6.84 -7.76 6.38
CA GLU A 308 7.85 -8.09 5.38
C GLU A 308 9.28 -7.80 5.86
N ASN A 309 9.53 -6.58 6.33
CA ASN A 309 10.90 -6.08 6.49
C ASN A 309 11.38 -6.13 7.93
N GLN A 310 10.72 -5.42 8.84
CA GLN A 310 11.17 -5.32 10.23
C GLN A 310 11.05 -6.65 10.97
N VAL A 311 10.08 -7.49 10.60
CA VAL A 311 10.00 -8.88 11.05
C VAL A 311 10.73 -9.80 10.07
N GLY A 312 10.23 -9.98 8.84
CA GLY A 312 10.69 -11.02 7.92
C GLY A 312 12.12 -10.93 7.40
N ARG A 313 12.75 -9.76 7.51
CA ARG A 313 14.15 -9.56 7.15
C ARG A 313 15.06 -9.31 8.36
N SER A 314 14.54 -9.50 9.59
CA SER A 314 15.34 -9.44 10.83
C SER A 314 16.19 -10.68 11.05
N ARG A 315 17.23 -10.56 11.88
CA ARG A 315 18.10 -11.70 12.21
C ARG A 315 17.36 -12.71 13.09
N GLU A 316 16.52 -12.21 14.00
CA GLU A 316 15.71 -12.97 14.94
C GLU A 316 14.68 -13.82 14.20
N PHE A 317 14.00 -13.26 13.19
CA PHE A 317 13.11 -14.05 12.33
C PHE A 317 13.86 -15.18 11.63
N TRP A 318 15.06 -14.93 11.09
CA TRP A 318 15.82 -15.99 10.40
C TRP A 318 16.37 -17.06 11.34
N GLN A 319 16.59 -16.77 12.63
CA GLN A 319 16.90 -17.81 13.63
C GLN A 319 15.75 -18.81 13.79
N TRP A 320 14.50 -18.32 13.81
CA TRP A 320 13.31 -19.16 13.83
C TRP A 320 13.03 -19.84 12.48
N CYS A 321 13.14 -19.07 11.39
CA CYS A 321 12.70 -19.48 10.06
C CYS A 321 13.65 -20.46 9.39
N ALA A 322 14.97 -20.33 9.62
CA ALA A 322 15.98 -21.15 8.95
C ALA A 322 15.78 -22.68 9.12
N PRO A 323 15.51 -23.25 10.31
CA PRO A 323 15.20 -24.68 10.42
C PRO A 323 13.94 -25.08 9.63
N ILE A 324 12.91 -24.23 9.60
CA ILE A 324 11.67 -24.47 8.86
C ILE A 324 11.90 -24.40 7.35
N ALA A 325 12.69 -23.44 6.88
CA ALA A 325 13.07 -23.28 5.49
C ALA A 325 13.85 -24.51 5.00
N ARG A 326 14.84 -24.98 5.76
CA ARG A 326 15.60 -26.20 5.43
C ARG A 326 14.73 -27.45 5.41
N GLU A 327 13.83 -27.60 6.38
CA GLU A 327 12.89 -28.72 6.47
C GLU A 327 11.93 -28.74 5.27
N THR A 328 11.33 -27.60 4.95
CA THR A 328 10.19 -27.52 4.02
C THR A 328 10.65 -27.37 2.57
N LEU A 329 11.64 -26.52 2.31
CA LEU A 329 12.10 -26.19 0.96
C LEU A 329 13.06 -27.26 0.42
N GLY A 330 13.88 -27.85 1.29
CA GLY A 330 14.77 -28.97 0.96
C GLY A 330 15.89 -28.62 -0.04
N GLY A 331 16.36 -29.61 -0.79
CA GLY A 331 17.27 -29.39 -1.92
C GLY A 331 18.59 -28.70 -1.57
N GLN A 332 18.92 -27.63 -2.31
CA GLN A 332 20.11 -26.81 -2.06
C GLN A 332 19.97 -25.98 -0.79
N ILE A 333 18.74 -25.52 -0.48
CA ILE A 333 18.41 -24.68 0.67
C ILE A 333 18.69 -25.41 1.98
N ALA A 334 18.48 -26.73 2.03
CA ALA A 334 18.78 -27.57 3.19
C ALA A 334 20.26 -27.51 3.66
N LYS A 335 21.18 -27.05 2.79
CA LYS A 335 22.62 -26.93 3.08
C LYS A 335 23.05 -25.52 3.45
N LEU A 336 22.16 -24.53 3.30
CA LEU A 336 22.46 -23.14 3.61
C LEU A 336 22.47 -22.93 5.12
N SER A 337 23.46 -22.16 5.57
CA SER A 337 23.56 -21.65 6.92
C SER A 337 22.48 -20.60 7.21
N ASP A 338 22.20 -20.34 8.48
CA ASP A 338 21.26 -19.29 8.90
C ASP A 338 21.71 -17.92 8.38
N ASP A 339 23.03 -17.67 8.37
CA ASP A 339 23.60 -16.42 7.85
C ASP A 339 23.39 -16.27 6.34
N GLU A 340 23.53 -17.33 5.54
CA GLU A 340 23.31 -17.26 4.08
C GLU A 340 21.84 -16.96 3.74
N LEU A 341 20.90 -17.51 4.52
CA LEU A 341 19.47 -17.23 4.36
C LEU A 341 19.14 -15.77 4.73
N TYR A 342 19.62 -15.32 5.89
CA TYR A 342 19.46 -13.94 6.33
C TYR A 342 20.11 -12.94 5.37
N GLN A 343 21.31 -13.24 4.86
CA GLN A 343 22.02 -12.42 3.89
C GLN A 343 21.27 -12.32 2.57
N GLY A 344 20.75 -13.44 2.05
CA GLY A 344 19.99 -13.47 0.80
C GLY A 344 18.71 -12.62 0.85
N ALA A 345 18.12 -12.49 2.05
CA ALA A 345 16.94 -11.65 2.26
C ALA A 345 17.25 -10.13 2.34
N ASN A 346 18.53 -9.73 2.40
CA ASN A 346 18.96 -8.37 2.74
C ASN A 346 19.98 -7.79 1.77
N ILE A 347 19.95 -8.24 0.52
CA ILE A 347 20.81 -7.71 -0.53
C ILE A 347 20.31 -6.34 -0.97
N VAL A 348 21.19 -5.36 -0.87
CA VAL A 348 21.08 -4.03 -1.45
C VAL A 348 21.79 -3.99 -2.79
N ARG A 349 21.07 -3.59 -3.84
CA ARG A 349 21.61 -3.40 -5.18
C ARG A 349 20.76 -2.37 -5.93
N PRO A 350 21.33 -1.21 -6.31
CA PRO A 350 20.66 -0.27 -7.21
C PRO A 350 20.21 -0.98 -8.49
N GLY A 351 18.93 -0.84 -8.81
CA GLY A 351 18.29 -1.44 -9.98
C GLY A 351 17.32 -0.47 -10.63
N PHE A 352 16.76 -0.86 -11.77
CA PHE A 352 15.84 0.01 -12.52
C PHE A 352 14.38 -0.12 -12.05
N ILE A 353 14.01 -1.32 -11.60
CA ILE A 353 12.62 -1.73 -11.36
C ILE A 353 12.26 -1.51 -9.90
N ARG A 354 11.33 -0.60 -9.63
CA ARG A 354 10.90 -0.25 -8.27
C ARG A 354 10.35 -1.44 -7.48
N VAL A 355 9.55 -2.30 -8.11
CA VAL A 355 8.93 -3.46 -7.43
C VAL A 355 9.92 -4.57 -7.06
N GLU A 356 11.15 -4.50 -7.58
CA GLU A 356 12.26 -5.42 -7.28
C GLU A 356 13.32 -4.75 -6.38
N ALA A 357 13.14 -3.47 -6.02
CA ALA A 357 14.11 -2.71 -5.27
C ALA A 357 14.19 -3.14 -3.80
N ASP A 358 15.40 -3.09 -3.24
CA ASP A 358 15.67 -3.40 -1.84
C ASP A 358 15.26 -2.29 -0.87
N GLU A 359 15.30 -2.57 0.44
CA GLU A 359 14.86 -1.62 1.48
C GLU A 359 15.60 -0.26 1.47
N ALA A 360 16.86 -0.22 1.01
CA ALA A 360 17.64 1.01 0.98
C ALA A 360 17.39 1.83 -0.30
N THR A 361 17.19 1.16 -1.43
CA THR A 361 17.03 1.84 -2.74
C THR A 361 15.57 2.18 -3.06
N TYR A 362 14.60 1.41 -2.56
CA TYR A 362 13.18 1.53 -2.89
C TYR A 362 12.63 2.96 -2.77
N ASN A 363 12.93 3.65 -1.66
CA ASN A 363 12.39 5.00 -1.41
C ASN A 363 12.88 6.05 -2.41
N LEU A 364 14.07 5.87 -3.01
CA LEU A 364 14.57 6.76 -4.04
C LEU A 364 13.74 6.66 -5.33
N HIS A 365 13.25 5.46 -5.68
CA HIS A 365 12.34 5.28 -6.80
C HIS A 365 11.04 6.07 -6.63
N ILE A 366 10.51 6.11 -5.40
CA ILE A 366 9.30 6.86 -5.07
C ILE A 366 9.53 8.37 -5.16
N MET A 367 10.67 8.86 -4.64
CA MET A 367 11.02 10.28 -4.71
C MET A 367 11.11 10.79 -6.16
N ILE A 368 11.68 9.99 -7.07
CA ILE A 368 11.74 10.33 -8.50
C ILE A 368 10.33 10.51 -9.07
N ARG A 369 9.40 9.61 -8.75
CA ARG A 369 8.01 9.69 -9.24
C ARG A 369 7.27 10.87 -8.64
N PHE A 370 7.46 11.13 -7.34
CA PHE A 370 6.88 12.29 -6.67
C PHE A 370 7.32 13.61 -7.32
N GLU A 371 8.62 13.77 -7.58
CA GLU A 371 9.14 14.98 -8.24
C GLU A 371 8.59 15.15 -9.65
N LEU A 372 8.53 14.06 -10.43
CA LEU A 372 7.94 14.07 -11.77
C LEU A 372 6.44 14.39 -11.74
N GLU A 373 5.68 13.82 -10.79
CA GLU A 373 4.25 14.11 -10.64
C GLU A 373 3.97 15.56 -10.33
N ARG A 374 4.72 16.16 -9.40
CA ARG A 374 4.56 17.59 -9.07
C ARG A 374 4.85 18.47 -10.29
N ALA A 375 5.92 18.20 -11.02
CA ALA A 375 6.27 18.94 -12.23
C ALA A 375 5.24 18.74 -13.36
N MET A 376 4.75 17.51 -13.55
CA MET A 376 3.69 17.21 -14.51
C MET A 376 2.38 17.93 -14.16
N ILE A 377 1.98 17.97 -12.89
CA ILE A 377 0.69 18.56 -12.51
C ILE A 377 0.75 20.09 -12.48
N SER A 378 1.84 20.69 -12.03
CA SER A 378 2.07 22.14 -12.08
C SER A 378 2.21 22.69 -13.52
N GLY A 379 2.65 21.85 -14.46
CA GLY A 379 2.92 22.25 -15.84
C GLY A 379 4.37 22.62 -16.12
N ASP A 380 5.26 22.43 -15.14
CA ASP A 380 6.71 22.64 -15.29
C ASP A 380 7.39 21.53 -16.10
N LEU A 381 6.74 20.37 -16.28
CA LEU A 381 7.21 19.26 -17.12
C LEU A 381 6.13 18.85 -18.14
N GLU A 382 6.47 18.94 -19.43
CA GLU A 382 5.64 18.40 -20.51
C GLU A 382 5.83 16.88 -20.63
N ALA A 383 4.80 16.17 -21.09
CA ALA A 383 4.85 14.71 -21.20
C ALA A 383 5.96 14.22 -22.14
N ALA A 384 6.28 15.00 -23.17
CA ALA A 384 7.36 14.69 -24.12
C ALA A 384 8.75 14.64 -23.47
N ASP A 385 8.97 15.37 -22.37
CA ASP A 385 10.27 15.47 -21.70
C ASP A 385 10.44 14.46 -20.55
N ILE A 386 9.39 13.71 -20.21
CA ILE A 386 9.39 12.69 -19.14
C ILE A 386 10.53 11.67 -19.32
N PRO A 387 10.78 11.08 -20.51
CA PRO A 387 11.86 10.10 -20.65
C PRO A 387 13.24 10.68 -20.27
N SER A 388 13.55 11.90 -20.71
CA SER A 388 14.82 12.55 -20.39
C SER A 388 14.95 12.88 -18.91
N GLU A 389 13.89 13.43 -18.31
CA GLU A 389 13.93 13.84 -16.91
C GLU A 389 13.96 12.63 -15.97
N TRP A 390 13.23 11.57 -16.31
CA TRP A 390 13.33 10.27 -15.64
C TRP A 390 14.77 9.75 -15.63
N ASN A 391 15.42 9.74 -16.79
CA ASN A 391 16.78 9.24 -16.93
C ASN A 391 17.78 10.08 -16.13
N ARG A 392 17.61 11.41 -16.14
CA ARG A 392 18.42 12.33 -15.31
C ARG A 392 18.27 12.00 -13.83
N LEU A 393 17.04 11.88 -13.34
CA LEU A 393 16.78 11.60 -11.92
C LEU A 393 17.27 10.22 -11.48
N TYR A 394 17.14 9.18 -12.32
CA TYR A 394 17.72 7.87 -12.04
C TYR A 394 19.25 7.89 -12.00
N LYS A 395 19.89 8.68 -12.87
CA LYS A 395 21.34 8.90 -12.81
C LYS A 395 21.72 9.63 -11.53
N ASP A 396 21.01 10.69 -11.16
CA ASP A 396 21.35 11.52 -10.01
C ASP A 396 21.14 10.79 -8.67
N TYR A 397 20.08 9.98 -8.55
CA TYR A 397 19.70 9.38 -7.25
C TYR A 397 20.26 7.98 -7.07
N LEU A 398 20.42 7.21 -8.15
CA LEU A 398 20.81 5.80 -8.10
C LEU A 398 22.12 5.51 -8.87
N ASP A 399 22.72 6.50 -9.53
CA ASP A 399 23.88 6.35 -10.42
C ASP A 399 23.65 5.38 -11.60
N LEU A 400 22.41 5.30 -12.07
CA LEU A 400 21.99 4.36 -13.12
C LEU A 400 21.79 5.05 -14.48
N GLU A 401 22.36 4.45 -15.53
CA GLU A 401 22.07 4.82 -16.92
C GLU A 401 20.90 3.97 -17.42
N VAL A 402 19.73 4.58 -17.55
CA VAL A 402 18.50 3.89 -17.97
C VAL A 402 18.64 3.44 -19.43
N PRO A 403 18.53 2.13 -19.70
CA PRO A 403 18.86 1.58 -21.02
C PRO A 403 17.72 1.68 -22.05
N ASP A 404 16.47 1.77 -21.60
CA ASP A 404 15.27 1.85 -22.42
C ASP A 404 14.07 2.39 -21.61
N ASN A 405 12.99 2.79 -22.28
CA ASN A 405 11.78 3.30 -21.62
C ASN A 405 11.04 2.19 -20.87
N ARG A 406 11.11 0.93 -21.31
CA ARG A 406 10.53 -0.22 -20.60
C ARG A 406 11.05 -0.34 -19.16
N ARG A 407 12.36 -0.13 -18.96
CA ARG A 407 13.02 -0.08 -17.64
C ARG A 407 13.11 1.35 -17.09
N GLY A 408 12.71 2.34 -17.89
CA GLY A 408 12.56 3.74 -17.53
C GLY A 408 11.12 4.12 -17.18
N CYS A 409 10.64 5.19 -17.78
CA CYS A 409 9.34 5.82 -17.49
C CYS A 409 8.11 4.94 -17.79
N LEU A 410 8.22 3.88 -18.59
CA LEU A 410 7.12 2.94 -18.85
C LEU A 410 7.06 1.78 -17.85
N GLN A 411 7.95 1.72 -16.85
CA GLN A 411 8.04 0.54 -15.99
C GLN A 411 6.78 0.29 -15.13
N ASP A 412 6.09 1.35 -14.73
CA ASP A 412 4.95 1.32 -13.83
C ASP A 412 3.63 1.67 -14.53
N VAL A 413 2.55 1.01 -14.14
CA VAL A 413 1.20 1.21 -14.70
C VAL A 413 0.47 2.44 -14.16
N HIS A 414 0.91 3.02 -13.04
CA HIS A 414 0.14 3.99 -12.25
C HIS A 414 -0.30 5.23 -13.06
N TRP A 415 0.60 5.81 -13.86
CA TRP A 415 0.23 6.98 -14.66
C TRP A 415 -0.70 6.65 -15.83
N SER A 416 -0.72 5.40 -16.31
CA SER A 416 -1.65 4.97 -17.35
C SER A 416 -3.09 4.77 -16.87
N MET A 417 -3.28 4.65 -15.55
CA MET A 417 -4.60 4.70 -14.90
C MET A 417 -4.96 6.10 -14.36
N GLY A 418 -4.06 7.09 -14.48
CA GLY A 418 -4.25 8.43 -13.91
C GLY A 418 -4.07 8.49 -12.39
N ALA A 419 -3.39 7.52 -11.79
CA ALA A 419 -3.09 7.50 -10.35
C ALA A 419 -1.93 8.46 -10.05
N ILE A 420 -2.26 9.72 -9.81
CA ILE A 420 -1.34 10.80 -9.43
C ILE A 420 -1.51 11.11 -7.95
N GLY A 421 -0.42 11.25 -7.20
CA GLY A 421 -0.44 11.37 -5.75
C GLY A 421 -0.40 10.02 -5.01
N TYR A 422 -0.38 8.91 -5.76
CA TYR A 422 -0.39 7.56 -5.21
C TYR A 422 0.98 7.15 -4.66
N PHE A 423 2.06 7.36 -5.44
CA PHE A 423 3.38 6.78 -5.12
C PHE A 423 3.95 7.16 -3.75
N PRO A 424 3.81 8.41 -3.25
CA PRO A 424 4.38 8.76 -1.95
C PRO A 424 3.87 7.91 -0.79
N THR A 425 2.66 7.34 -0.91
CA THR A 425 2.08 6.45 0.11
C THR A 425 2.98 5.25 0.40
N TYR A 426 3.72 4.75 -0.60
CA TYR A 426 4.68 3.66 -0.38
C TYR A 426 5.84 4.03 0.55
N THR A 427 6.43 5.21 0.36
CA THR A 427 7.51 5.68 1.25
C THR A 427 6.97 6.15 2.59
N LEU A 428 5.79 6.75 2.63
CA LEU A 428 5.10 7.05 3.89
C LEU A 428 4.87 5.76 4.69
N GLY A 429 4.51 4.65 4.03
CA GLY A 429 4.43 3.33 4.64
C GLY A 429 5.73 2.90 5.32
N ASN A 430 6.87 2.98 4.63
CA ASN A 430 8.18 2.67 5.23
C ASN A 430 8.52 3.56 6.43
N LEU A 431 8.14 4.85 6.37
CA LEU A 431 8.38 5.81 7.45
C LEU A 431 7.51 5.53 8.68
N TYR A 432 6.20 5.38 8.48
CA TYR A 432 5.26 5.00 9.54
C TYR A 432 5.65 3.67 10.16
N CYS A 433 6.00 2.68 9.33
CA CYS A 433 6.44 1.36 9.76
C CYS A 433 7.60 1.46 10.77
N ALA A 434 8.68 2.14 10.40
CA ALA A 434 9.85 2.29 11.26
C ALA A 434 9.53 3.05 12.56
N GLN A 435 8.70 4.09 12.47
CA GLN A 435 8.33 4.89 13.64
C GLN A 435 7.42 4.12 14.61
N PHE A 436 6.43 3.38 14.10
CA PHE A 436 5.57 2.51 14.91
C PHE A 436 6.34 1.36 15.56
N PHE A 437 7.23 0.71 14.81
CA PHE A 437 8.01 -0.40 15.35
C PHE A 437 8.99 0.06 16.43
N GLN A 438 9.60 1.24 16.29
CA GLN A 438 10.43 1.84 17.34
C GLN A 438 9.62 2.08 18.63
N SER A 439 8.39 2.58 18.51
CA SER A 439 7.47 2.72 19.66
C SER A 439 7.11 1.38 20.28
N ALA A 440 6.75 0.38 19.46
CA ALA A 440 6.45 -0.97 19.95
C ALA A 440 7.64 -1.59 20.71
N CYS A 441 8.87 -1.45 20.21
CA CYS A 441 10.07 -1.92 20.90
C CYS A 441 10.31 -1.22 22.24
N ALA A 442 10.00 0.08 22.34
CA ALA A 442 10.15 0.84 23.58
C ALA A 442 9.13 0.41 24.64
N GLU A 443 7.91 0.08 24.23
CA GLU A 443 6.83 -0.38 25.12
C GLU A 443 6.91 -1.86 25.47
N LEU A 444 7.49 -2.68 24.59
CA LEU A 444 7.61 -4.12 24.73
C LEU A 444 9.09 -4.57 24.69
N PRO A 445 9.87 -4.35 25.76
CA PRO A 445 11.24 -4.84 25.84
C PRO A 445 11.32 -6.36 25.65
N GLY A 446 12.21 -6.84 24.78
CA GLY A 446 12.37 -8.25 24.46
C GLY A 446 11.46 -8.77 23.34
N MET A 447 10.61 -7.92 22.75
CA MET A 447 9.69 -8.31 21.67
C MET A 447 10.43 -8.87 20.45
N THR A 448 11.51 -8.21 20.03
CA THR A 448 12.31 -8.63 18.87
C THR A 448 13.02 -9.95 19.11
N GLU A 449 13.58 -10.15 20.31
CA GLU A 449 14.27 -11.38 20.70
C GLU A 449 13.30 -12.57 20.71
N ALA A 450 12.03 -12.35 21.06
CA ALA A 450 11.01 -13.38 21.04
C ALA A 450 10.67 -13.89 19.62
N PHE A 451 11.01 -13.14 18.56
CA PHE A 451 10.86 -13.60 17.18
C PHE A 451 11.73 -14.82 16.86
N ALA A 452 12.88 -14.97 17.53
CA ALA A 452 13.75 -16.14 17.40
C ALA A 452 13.08 -17.45 17.85
N ASP A 453 12.05 -17.35 18.70
CA ASP A 453 11.23 -18.47 19.16
C ASP A 453 9.86 -18.55 18.43
N GLY A 454 9.67 -17.76 17.37
CA GLY A 454 8.42 -17.70 16.61
C GLY A 454 7.26 -17.00 17.35
N GLN A 455 7.56 -16.16 18.34
CA GLN A 455 6.55 -15.48 19.15
C GLN A 455 6.22 -14.08 18.61
N PHE A 456 5.37 -14.05 17.58
CA PHE A 456 4.97 -12.79 16.93
C PHE A 456 3.74 -12.11 17.53
N LYS A 457 3.00 -12.83 18.40
CA LYS A 457 1.72 -12.38 18.95
C LYS A 457 1.81 -11.04 19.70
N GLN A 458 2.92 -10.78 20.41
CA GLN A 458 3.09 -9.56 21.18
C GLN A 458 3.04 -8.31 20.28
N LEU A 459 3.75 -8.34 19.14
CA LEU A 459 3.69 -7.27 18.14
C LEU A 459 2.28 -7.17 17.56
N LEU A 460 1.68 -8.29 17.15
CA LEU A 460 0.34 -8.27 16.55
C LEU A 460 -0.73 -7.69 17.50
N ASP A 461 -0.73 -8.08 18.78
CA ASP A 461 -1.66 -7.55 19.78
C ASP A 461 -1.47 -6.04 20.00
N TRP A 462 -0.22 -5.57 19.97
CA TRP A 462 0.11 -4.15 20.07
C TRP A 462 -0.42 -3.37 18.86
N LEU A 463 -0.22 -3.87 17.65
CA LEU A 463 -0.75 -3.26 16.42
C LEU A 463 -2.29 -3.27 16.42
N ARG A 464 -2.91 -4.35 16.90
CA ARG A 464 -4.37 -4.44 17.06
C ARG A 464 -4.91 -3.31 17.92
N THR A 465 -4.26 -3.07 19.05
CA THR A 465 -4.71 -2.09 20.04
C THR A 465 -4.47 -0.66 19.57
N ASN A 466 -3.28 -0.39 19.03
CA ASN A 466 -2.81 0.98 18.79
C ASN A 466 -3.08 1.49 17.37
N ILE A 467 -3.36 0.60 16.41
CA ILE A 467 -3.52 0.95 15.00
C ILE A 467 -4.82 0.34 14.45
N HIS A 468 -4.95 -0.99 14.47
CA HIS A 468 -6.00 -1.66 13.71
C HIS A 468 -7.42 -1.35 14.24
N ALA A 469 -7.61 -1.33 15.56
CA ALA A 469 -8.91 -1.10 16.17
C ALA A 469 -9.52 0.28 15.90
N HIS A 470 -8.75 1.22 15.33
CA HIS A 470 -9.20 2.58 15.11
C HIS A 470 -9.83 2.82 13.74
N GLY A 471 -9.57 1.98 12.74
CA GLY A 471 -10.00 2.23 11.35
C GLY A 471 -9.72 3.67 10.92
N ARG A 472 -10.70 4.34 10.30
CA ARG A 472 -10.63 5.77 9.93
C ARG A 472 -10.97 6.76 11.06
N ARG A 473 -10.89 6.37 12.34
CA ARG A 473 -11.23 7.26 13.48
C ARG A 473 -10.33 8.49 13.53
N PHE A 474 -9.03 8.30 13.32
CA PHE A 474 -8.01 9.35 13.31
C PHE A 474 -7.43 9.46 11.90
N GLN A 475 -7.02 10.66 11.49
CA GLN A 475 -6.23 10.80 10.26
C GLN A 475 -4.84 10.16 10.46
N ALA A 476 -4.15 9.81 9.37
CA ALA A 476 -2.86 9.11 9.43
C ALA A 476 -1.80 9.86 10.26
N GLY A 477 -1.69 11.19 10.08
CA GLY A 477 -0.80 12.04 10.87
C GLY A 477 -1.15 12.06 12.36
N GLU A 478 -2.44 12.18 12.69
CA GLU A 478 -2.92 12.16 14.07
C GLU A 478 -2.70 10.79 14.73
N LEU A 479 -2.97 9.70 14.01
CA LEU A 479 -2.69 8.34 14.48
C LEU A 479 -1.19 8.17 14.78
N CYS A 480 -0.32 8.67 13.90
CA CYS A 480 1.12 8.67 14.11
C CYS A 480 1.53 9.38 15.40
N GLU A 481 1.02 10.60 15.63
CA GLU A 481 1.28 11.35 16.85
C GLU A 481 0.76 10.65 18.11
N ARG A 482 -0.46 10.08 18.06
CA ARG A 482 -1.06 9.37 19.19
C ARG A 482 -0.26 8.14 19.59
N VAL A 483 0.20 7.37 18.62
CA VAL A 483 0.92 6.11 18.86
C VAL A 483 2.39 6.37 19.23
N THR A 484 3.00 7.41 18.66
CA THR A 484 4.47 7.58 18.73
C THR A 484 4.91 8.81 19.53
N GLY A 485 3.96 9.66 19.93
CA GLY A 485 4.20 10.90 20.68
C GLY A 485 4.80 12.04 19.85
N ARG A 486 4.94 11.88 18.53
CA ARG A 486 5.52 12.89 17.62
C ARG A 486 5.01 12.73 16.20
N THR A 487 5.18 13.79 15.40
CA THR A 487 4.88 13.78 13.97
C THR A 487 5.76 12.78 13.21
N LEU A 488 5.39 12.47 11.96
CA LEU A 488 6.15 11.59 11.09
C LEU A 488 7.57 12.14 10.82
N THR A 489 8.58 11.29 10.95
CA THR A 489 9.98 11.67 10.65
C THR A 489 10.73 10.54 9.94
N ALA A 490 11.80 10.89 9.21
CA ALA A 490 12.70 9.92 8.57
C ALA A 490 13.70 9.26 9.52
N GLN A 491 13.81 9.73 10.76
CA GLN A 491 14.85 9.31 11.69
C GLN A 491 14.76 7.81 12.04
N PRO A 492 13.61 7.25 12.44
CA PRO A 492 13.51 5.83 12.82
C PRO A 492 13.86 4.90 11.66
N LEU A 493 13.42 5.24 10.44
CA LEU A 493 13.71 4.44 9.25
C LEU A 493 15.22 4.38 8.99
N MET A 494 15.90 5.52 9.07
CA MET A 494 17.34 5.54 8.84
C MET A 494 18.14 4.88 9.96
N GLU A 495 17.72 5.01 11.22
CA GLU A 495 18.34 4.28 12.34
C GLU A 495 18.23 2.77 12.14
N TYR A 496 17.06 2.28 11.73
CA TYR A 496 16.83 0.88 11.39
C TYR A 496 17.71 0.42 10.22
N LEU A 497 17.69 1.13 9.09
CA LEU A 497 18.46 0.76 7.90
C LEU A 497 19.97 0.80 8.14
N GLU A 498 20.49 1.86 8.77
CA GLU A 498 21.92 1.99 9.09
C GLU A 498 22.36 0.93 10.10
N GLY A 499 21.58 0.71 11.16
CA GLY A 499 21.87 -0.27 12.20
C GLY A 499 21.85 -1.72 11.69
N LYS A 500 21.05 -2.00 10.66
CA LYS A 500 20.92 -3.32 10.04
C LYS A 500 21.96 -3.55 8.93
N LEU A 501 22.05 -2.62 7.97
CA LEU A 501 22.78 -2.85 6.72
C LEU A 501 24.29 -2.59 6.86
N ARG A 502 24.71 -1.60 7.66
CA ARG A 502 26.16 -1.35 7.86
C ARG A 502 26.88 -2.56 8.45
N PRO A 503 26.40 -3.20 9.54
CA PRO A 503 27.05 -4.41 10.05
C PRO A 503 27.04 -5.57 9.05
N LEU A 504 25.93 -5.74 8.31
CA LEU A 504 25.79 -6.80 7.32
C LEU A 504 26.82 -6.69 6.19
N TYR A 505 27.06 -5.47 5.71
CA TYR A 505 28.05 -5.16 4.69
C TYR A 505 29.42 -4.85 5.28
N GLY A 506 29.61 -4.80 6.59
CA GLY A 506 30.88 -4.38 7.22
C GLY A 506 31.32 -2.95 6.87
N ALA A 507 30.36 -2.03 6.69
CA ALA A 507 30.54 -0.64 6.23
C ALA A 507 30.43 0.40 7.36
#